data_AF-A0A099SDD2-F1
#
_entry.id   AF-A0A099SDD2-F1
#
_cell.length_a   1.000
_cell.length_b   1.000
_cell.length_c   1.000
_cell.angle_alpha   90.00
_cell.angle_beta   90.00
_cell.angle_gamma   90.00
#
_symmetry.space_group_name_H-M   'P 1'
#
loop_
_entity.id
_entity.type
_entity.pdbx_description
1 polymer ?
#
loop_
_entity_poly.entity_id
_entity_poly.type
_entity_poly.pdbx_seq_one_letter_code
_entity_poly.pdbx_strand_id
1 'polypeptide(L)'
;MDGLALVFFLAVLVEKVVEIFKDIVYTVPFFPDKFRPLTLELLSLACGVILAFQSKINAFELLDVEISNPRVGMVITGLVIGKGANFAHDFFHSYGKNKKSIEK
;
A
#
# COMPACT_ATOMS: atom_id res chain seq x y z
N MET A 1 14.65 12.92 0.22
CA MET A 1 13.58 12.35 1.07
C MET A 1 14.00 10.94 1.41
N ASP A 2 13.91 10.53 2.67
CA ASP A 2 14.19 9.14 3.05
C ASP A 2 13.30 8.20 2.23
N GLY A 3 13.88 7.15 1.62
CA GLY A 3 13.14 6.27 0.71
C GLY A 3 11.91 5.64 1.38
N LEU A 4 12.00 5.35 2.68
CA LEU A 4 10.87 4.89 3.48
C LEU A 4 9.77 5.94 3.60
N ALA A 5 10.12 7.21 3.82
CA ALA A 5 9.14 8.31 3.85
C ALA A 5 8.40 8.44 2.51
N LEU A 6 9.08 8.18 1.39
CA LEU A 6 8.45 8.13 0.08
C LEU A 6 7.46 6.95 -0.05
N VAL A 7 7.80 5.76 0.45
CA VAL A 7 6.88 4.61 0.51
C VAL A 7 5.60 4.97 1.28
N PHE A 8 5.74 5.59 2.46
CA PHE A 8 4.58 6.03 3.25
C PHE A 8 3.76 7.11 2.54
N PHE A 9 4.42 8.09 1.92
CA PHE A 9 3.75 9.14 1.16
C PHE A 9 2.93 8.55 0.00
N LEU A 10 3.51 7.62 -0.76
CA LEU A 10 2.82 6.93 -1.85
C LEU A 10 1.64 6.10 -1.35
N ALA A 11 1.75 5.45 -0.19
CA ALA A 11 0.65 4.70 0.41
C ALA A 11 -0.54 5.61 0.75
N VAL A 12 -0.28 6.79 1.33
CA VAL A 12 -1.33 7.79 1.58
C VAL A 12 -1.93 8.31 0.27
N LEU A 13 -1.10 8.54 -0.74
CA LEU A 13 -1.55 8.99 -2.07
C LEU A 13 -2.51 7.98 -2.71
N VAL A 14 -2.16 6.68 -2.69
CA VAL A 14 -3.03 5.62 -3.23
C VAL A 14 -4.36 5.58 -2.52
N GLU A 15 -4.38 5.68 -1.18
CA GLU A 15 -5.64 5.73 -0.42
C GLU A 15 -6.53 6.88 -0.90
N LYS A 16 -5.98 8.08 -1.09
CA LYS A 16 -6.73 9.25 -1.57
C LYS A 16 -7.20 9.13 -3.01
N VAL A 17 -6.38 8.55 -3.88
CA VAL A 17 -6.78 8.27 -5.26
C VAL A 17 -7.95 7.28 -5.27
N VAL A 18 -7.85 6.18 -4.54
CA VAL A 18 -8.91 5.15 -4.49
C VAL A 18 -10.19 5.70 -3.85
N GLU A 19 -10.08 6.55 -2.83
CA GLU A 19 -11.22 7.23 -2.21
C GLU A 19 -12.01 8.08 -3.22
N ILE A 20 -11.33 8.79 -4.14
CA ILE A 20 -11.98 9.52 -5.24
C ILE A 20 -12.66 8.56 -6.23
N PHE A 21 -12.02 7.42 -6.54
CA PHE A 21 -12.58 6.42 -7.45
C PHE A 21 -13.78 5.67 -6.86
N LYS A 22 -13.92 5.61 -5.52
CA LYS A 22 -15.07 4.97 -4.86
C LYS A 22 -16.37 5.52 -5.44
N ASP A 23 -16.55 6.82 -5.44
CA ASP A 23 -17.79 7.47 -5.88
C ASP A 23 -18.17 7.11 -7.32
N ILE A 24 -17.16 7.00 -8.19
CA ILE A 24 -17.34 6.58 -9.58
C ILE A 24 -17.78 5.11 -9.63
N VAL A 25 -17.09 4.22 -8.92
CA VAL A 25 -17.41 2.78 -8.90
C VAL A 25 -18.79 2.52 -8.27
N TYR A 26 -19.20 3.32 -7.29
CA TYR A 26 -20.53 3.25 -6.68
C TYR A 26 -21.65 3.74 -7.62
N THR A 27 -21.34 4.68 -8.52
CA THR A 27 -22.34 5.24 -9.46
C THR A 27 -22.50 4.37 -10.72
N VAL A 28 -21.52 3.54 -11.08
CA VAL A 28 -21.58 2.71 -12.30
C VAL A 28 -22.52 1.49 -12.10
N PRO A 29 -23.62 1.35 -12.87
CA PRO A 29 -24.58 0.26 -12.72
C PRO A 29 -24.10 -1.10 -13.22
N PHE A 30 -22.89 -1.17 -13.80
CA PHE A 30 -22.31 -2.38 -14.36
C PHE A 30 -21.71 -3.33 -13.30
N PHE A 31 -21.41 -2.85 -12.10
CA PHE A 31 -20.78 -3.66 -11.05
C PHE A 31 -21.80 -4.17 -10.03
N PRO A 32 -21.90 -5.50 -9.80
CA PRO A 32 -22.73 -6.04 -8.73
C PRO A 32 -22.17 -5.58 -7.37
N ASP A 33 -23.05 -5.18 -6.45
CA ASP A 33 -22.66 -4.63 -5.13
C ASP A 33 -21.69 -5.51 -4.35
N LYS A 34 -21.79 -6.83 -4.54
CA LYS A 34 -20.92 -7.82 -3.89
C LYS A 34 -19.46 -7.77 -4.35
N PHE A 35 -19.19 -7.29 -5.57
CA PHE A 35 -17.85 -7.24 -6.15
C PHE A 35 -17.19 -5.86 -6.04
N ARG A 36 -17.94 -4.80 -5.73
CA ARG A 36 -17.41 -3.44 -5.57
C ARG A 36 -16.24 -3.31 -4.57
N PRO A 37 -16.24 -3.95 -3.38
CA PRO A 37 -15.09 -3.85 -2.49
C PRO A 37 -13.83 -4.52 -3.08
N LEU A 38 -14.01 -5.65 -3.79
CA LEU A 38 -12.92 -6.36 -4.43
C LEU A 38 -12.31 -5.55 -5.59
N THR A 39 -13.15 -4.86 -6.38
CA THR A 39 -12.66 -4.04 -7.49
C THR A 39 -11.85 -2.84 -7.01
N LEU A 40 -12.30 -2.19 -5.93
CA LEU A 40 -11.57 -1.08 -5.31
C LEU A 40 -10.24 -1.53 -4.70
N GLU A 41 -10.21 -2.69 -4.05
CA GLU A 41 -8.97 -3.25 -3.50
C GLU A 41 -7.99 -3.63 -4.60
N LEU A 42 -8.45 -4.29 -5.67
CA LEU A 42 -7.61 -4.60 -6.83
C LEU A 42 -7.08 -3.34 -7.52
N LEU A 43 -7.91 -2.31 -7.65
CA LEU A 43 -7.49 -1.01 -8.19
C LEU A 43 -6.40 -0.38 -7.31
N SER A 44 -6.57 -0.42 -5.99
CA SER A 44 -5.60 0.08 -5.02
C SER A 44 -4.26 -0.64 -5.12
N LEU A 45 -4.29 -1.97 -5.13
CA LEU A 45 -3.10 -2.81 -5.26
C LEU A 45 -2.39 -2.59 -6.60
N ALA A 46 -3.14 -2.54 -7.70
CA ALA A 46 -2.60 -2.27 -9.02
C ALA A 46 -1.95 -0.87 -9.08
N CYS A 47 -2.61 0.15 -8.54
CA CYS A 47 -2.08 1.51 -8.48
C CYS A 47 -0.77 1.56 -7.69
N GLY A 48 -0.73 0.91 -6.51
CA GLY A 48 0.49 0.83 -5.70
C GLY A 48 1.65 0.15 -6.41
N VAL A 49 1.40 -0.97 -7.10
CA VAL A 49 2.41 -1.66 -7.91
C VAL A 49 2.91 -0.78 -9.05
N ILE A 50 2.02 -0.13 -9.80
CA ILE A 50 2.40 0.77 -10.88
C ILE A 50 3.28 1.91 -10.36
N LEU A 51 2.92 2.53 -9.23
CA LEU A 51 3.70 3.61 -8.63
C LEU A 51 5.07 3.15 -8.14
N ALA A 52 5.16 1.95 -7.55
CA ALA A 52 6.44 1.38 -7.11
C ALA A 52 7.38 1.11 -8.30
N PHE A 53 6.86 0.57 -9.41
CA PHE A 53 7.63 0.36 -10.64
C PHE A 53 8.06 1.69 -11.28
N GLN A 54 7.14 2.65 -11.38
CA GLN A 54 7.41 3.95 -11.99
C GLN A 54 8.46 4.74 -11.19
N SER A 55 8.41 4.60 -9.87
CA SER A 55 9.35 5.25 -8.95
C SER A 55 10.62 4.43 -8.71
N LYS A 56 10.68 3.19 -9.23
CA LYS A 56 11.77 2.21 -9.02
C LYS A 56 12.10 1.99 -7.54
N ILE A 57 11.07 1.95 -6.68
CA ILE A 57 11.26 1.82 -5.23
C ILE A 57 11.20 0.36 -4.83
N ASN A 58 12.25 -0.09 -4.15
CA ASN A 58 12.31 -1.39 -3.49
C ASN A 58 12.56 -1.18 -1.98
N ALA A 59 11.54 -1.39 -1.15
CA ALA A 59 11.63 -1.20 0.30
C ALA A 59 12.65 -2.14 0.97
N PHE A 60 12.92 -3.30 0.39
CA PHE A 60 13.93 -4.22 0.93
C PHE A 60 15.34 -3.66 0.74
N GLU A 61 15.66 -3.09 -0.42
CA GLU A 61 16.94 -2.40 -0.64
C GLU A 61 17.07 -1.19 0.30
N LEU A 62 15.97 -0.46 0.54
CA LEU A 62 15.95 0.65 1.48
C LEU A 62 16.15 0.22 2.94
N LEU A 63 15.90 -1.05 3.27
CA LEU A 63 16.07 -1.65 4.58
C LEU A 63 17.33 -2.53 4.66
N ASP A 64 18.18 -2.49 3.64
CA ASP A 64 19.41 -3.30 3.54
C ASP A 64 19.14 -4.82 3.62
N VAL A 65 17.99 -5.25 3.08
CA VAL A 65 17.60 -6.66 2.95
C VAL A 65 17.89 -7.13 1.53
N GLU A 66 18.83 -8.05 1.38
CA GLU A 66 19.18 -8.64 0.09
C GLU A 66 18.07 -9.59 -0.41
N ILE A 67 17.54 -9.30 -1.59
CA ILE A 67 16.64 -10.21 -2.31
C ILE A 67 17.22 -10.51 -3.70
N SER A 68 17.15 -11.76 -4.13
CA SER A 68 17.72 -12.19 -5.42
C SER A 68 17.11 -11.51 -6.64
N ASN A 69 15.87 -11.02 -6.57
CA ASN A 69 15.19 -10.36 -7.69
C ASN A 69 14.59 -9.00 -7.27
N PRO A 70 15.23 -7.87 -7.64
CA PRO A 70 14.76 -6.53 -7.32
C PRO A 70 13.33 -6.22 -7.80
N ARG A 71 12.88 -6.85 -8.89
CA ARG A 71 11.50 -6.65 -9.40
C ARG A 71 10.46 -7.24 -8.46
N VAL A 72 10.78 -8.35 -7.80
CA VAL A 72 9.91 -8.94 -6.77
C VAL A 72 9.82 -8.00 -5.57
N GLY A 73 10.95 -7.40 -5.17
CA GLY A 73 10.99 -6.37 -4.14
C GLY A 73 10.12 -5.16 -4.47
N MET A 74 10.17 -4.68 -5.71
CA MET A 74 9.29 -3.60 -6.20
C MET A 74 7.80 -4.00 -6.19
N VAL A 75 7.45 -5.21 -6.62
CA VAL A 75 6.05 -5.70 -6.57
C VAL A 75 5.55 -5.71 -5.14
N ILE A 76 6.29 -6.32 -4.21
CA ILE A 76 5.89 -6.41 -2.80
C ILE A 76 5.79 -5.01 -2.18
N THR A 77 6.75 -4.13 -2.47
CA THR A 77 6.71 -2.73 -2.04
C THR A 77 5.45 -2.03 -2.57
N GLY A 78 5.12 -2.28 -3.83
CA GLY A 78 3.90 -1.78 -4.46
C GLY A 78 2.62 -2.31 -3.84
N LEU A 79 2.58 -3.57 -3.40
CA LEU A 79 1.45 -4.12 -2.65
C LEU A 79 1.30 -3.46 -1.29
N VAL A 80 2.42 -3.17 -0.61
CA VAL A 80 2.42 -2.41 0.66
C VAL A 80 1.87 -1.00 0.44
N ILE A 81 2.36 -0.30 -0.59
CA ILE A 81 1.83 1.01 -1.01
C ILE A 81 0.33 0.90 -1.34
N GLY A 82 -0.07 -0.14 -2.06
CA GLY A 82 -1.43 -0.39 -2.50
C GLY A 82 -2.41 -0.75 -1.38
N LYS A 83 -1.94 -1.22 -0.23
CA LYS A 83 -2.77 -1.37 0.98
C LYS A 83 -3.05 -0.02 1.66
N GLY A 84 -2.38 1.04 1.23
CA GLY A 84 -2.64 2.41 1.62
C GLY A 84 -2.25 2.72 3.06
N ALA A 85 -2.76 3.85 3.56
CA ALA A 85 -2.50 4.32 4.92
C ALA A 85 -3.06 3.35 5.99
N ASN A 86 -4.02 2.51 5.64
CA ASN A 86 -4.58 1.50 6.54
C ASN A 86 -3.53 0.48 6.98
N PHE A 87 -2.66 0.02 6.06
CA PHE A 87 -1.54 -0.84 6.42
C PHE A 87 -0.55 -0.13 7.38
N ALA A 88 -0.22 1.13 7.09
CA ALA A 88 0.67 1.89 7.96
C ALA A 88 0.06 2.05 9.36
N HIS A 89 -1.23 2.36 9.45
CA HIS A 89 -1.96 2.45 10.70
C HIS A 89 -1.91 1.13 11.48
N ASP A 90 -2.24 0.01 10.85
CA ASP A 90 -2.22 -1.32 11.46
C ASP A 90 -0.83 -1.76 11.90
N PHE A 91 0.20 -1.44 11.11
CA PHE A 91 1.60 -1.71 11.42
C PHE A 91 2.05 -0.94 12.67
N PHE A 92 1.81 0.38 12.70
CA PHE A 92 2.18 1.20 13.85
C PHE A 92 1.38 0.84 15.11
N HIS A 93 0.10 0.48 14.97
CA HIS A 93 -0.72 0.03 16.08
C HIS A 93 -0.20 -1.29 16.67
N SER A 94 0.11 -2.27 15.81
CA SER A 94 0.63 -3.58 16.23
C SER A 94 2.01 -3.47 16.89
N TYR A 95 2.92 -2.68 16.29
CA TYR A 95 4.26 -2.50 16.83
C TYR A 95 4.25 -1.69 18.14
N GLY A 96 3.45 -0.63 18.22
CA GLY A 96 3.31 0.18 19.43
C GLY A 96 2.70 -0.58 20.61
N LYS A 97 1.80 -1.55 20.33
CA LYS A 97 1.20 -2.42 21.36
C LYS A 97 2.22 -3.40 21.95
N ASN A 98 3.12 -3.95 21.13
CA ASN A 98 4.16 -4.87 21.59
C ASN A 98 5.17 -4.19 22.53
N LYS A 99 5.52 -2.92 22.31
CA LYS A 99 6.41 -2.19 23.22
C LYS A 99 5.84 -2.06 24.65
N LYS A 100 4.52 -1.85 24.77
CA LYS A 100 3.83 -1.75 26.06
C LYS A 100 3.73 -3.07 26.85
N SER A 101 3.92 -4.21 26.20
CA SER A 101 3.87 -5.53 26.85
C SER A 101 5.23 -6.02 27.33
N ILE A 102 6.33 -5.40 26.89
CA ILE A 102 7.70 -5.74 27.28
C ILE A 102 8.17 -4.87 28.46
N GLU A 103 7.53 -3.71 28.68
CA GLU A 103 7.79 -2.79 29.80
C GLU A 103 6.88 -3.04 31.03
N LYS A 104 6.14 -4.16 31.07
CA LYS A 104 5.35 -4.61 32.23
C LYS A 104 5.90 -5.93 32.76
#